data_AF-A0A8J6G0D7-F1
#
_entry.id   AF-A0A8J6G0D7-F1
#
_cell.length_a   1.000
_cell.length_b   1.000
_cell.length_c   1.000
_cell.angle_alpha   90.00
_cell.angle_beta   90.00
_cell.angle_gamma   90.00
#
_symmetry.space_group_name_H-M   'P 1'
#
loop_
_entity.id
_entity.type
_entity.pdbx_description
1 polymer ?
#
loop_
_entity_poly.entity_id
_entity_poly.type
_entity_poly.pdbx_seq_one_letter_code
_entity_poly.pdbx_strand_id
1 'polypeptide(L)'
;MEPDHPFYSNISKDRRYAGLTEDQLPSCESLDTIARVLPLWKEEIVPQIKEGKRVLIEVHGNSLRGIVKHLEGLSEEAIMELNLTTGIPIVYELDKNLRTVKPMQFLGHEETMRKAMEAVAAQGKAKK
;
A
#
# COMPACT_ATOMS: atom_id res chain seq x y z
N MET A 1 -5.96 14.92 12.83
CA MET A 1 -5.21 16.16 12.53
C MET A 1 -6.17 17.29 12.76
N GLU A 2 -5.93 18.05 13.81
CA GLU A 2 -6.82 19.10 14.27
C GLU A 2 -6.69 20.38 13.41
N PRO A 3 -7.71 21.26 13.39
CA PRO A 3 -7.71 22.48 12.57
C PRO A 3 -6.55 23.45 12.83
N ASP A 4 -5.94 23.39 14.01
CA ASP A 4 -4.79 24.21 14.41
C ASP A 4 -3.44 23.64 13.93
N HIS A 5 -3.42 22.44 13.36
CA HIS A 5 -2.19 21.83 12.85
C HIS A 5 -1.64 22.60 11.65
N PRO A 6 -0.30 22.86 11.55
CA PRO A 6 0.28 23.68 10.49
C PRO A 6 -0.03 23.23 9.07
N PHE A 7 -0.30 21.93 8.88
CA PHE A 7 -0.61 21.35 7.57
C PHE A 7 -2.10 21.06 7.34
N TYR A 8 -2.98 21.35 8.31
CA TYR A 8 -4.40 21.02 8.21
C TYR A 8 -5.06 21.59 6.96
N SER A 9 -4.88 22.90 6.71
CA SER A 9 -5.50 23.55 5.56
C SER A 9 -4.96 23.03 4.22
N ASN A 10 -3.74 22.50 4.19
CA ASN A 10 -3.11 22.00 2.97
C ASN A 10 -3.57 20.58 2.62
N ILE A 11 -4.07 19.84 3.61
CA ILE A 11 -4.51 18.45 3.45
C ILE A 11 -6.04 18.39 3.49
N SER A 12 -6.65 18.70 4.63
CA SER A 12 -8.08 18.51 4.87
C SER A 12 -8.98 19.43 4.05
N LYS A 13 -8.46 20.56 3.57
CA LYS A 13 -9.20 21.51 2.71
C LYS A 13 -8.75 21.48 1.24
N ASP A 14 -7.90 20.53 0.84
CA ASP A 14 -7.50 20.41 -0.56
C ASP A 14 -8.70 19.98 -1.42
N ARG A 15 -8.90 20.68 -2.54
CA ARG A 15 -10.02 20.44 -3.48
C ARG A 15 -10.14 18.98 -3.94
N ARG A 16 -9.04 18.21 -3.93
CA ARG A 16 -9.05 16.80 -4.33
C ARG A 16 -9.91 15.92 -3.43
N TYR A 17 -10.17 16.36 -2.20
CA TYR A 17 -10.98 15.64 -1.22
C TYR A 17 -12.38 16.25 -1.03
N ALA A 18 -12.75 17.26 -1.82
CA ALA A 18 -14.01 18.00 -1.64
C ALA A 18 -15.29 17.14 -1.82
N GLY A 19 -15.18 15.96 -2.44
CA GLY A 19 -16.28 15.02 -2.61
C GLY A 19 -16.42 13.99 -1.47
N LEU A 20 -15.52 14.00 -0.48
CA LEU A 20 -15.55 13.08 0.65
C LEU A 20 -16.28 13.71 1.84
N THR A 21 -17.01 12.90 2.59
CA THR A 21 -17.55 13.32 3.89
C THR A 21 -16.45 13.38 4.95
N GLU A 22 -16.72 14.03 6.08
CA GLU A 22 -15.77 14.09 7.20
C GLU A 22 -15.37 12.69 7.70
N ASP A 23 -16.31 11.73 7.72
CA ASP A 23 -16.04 10.34 8.11
C ASP A 23 -15.21 9.57 7.08
N GLN A 24 -15.20 10.00 5.81
CA GLN A 24 -14.44 9.37 4.73
C GLN A 24 -13.02 9.93 4.60
N LEU A 25 -12.77 11.14 5.12
CA LEU A 25 -11.45 11.77 5.11
C LEU A 25 -10.84 11.68 6.52
N PRO A 26 -10.06 10.63 6.81
CA PRO A 26 -9.55 10.40 8.16
C PRO A 26 -8.56 11.49 8.56
N SER A 27 -8.68 11.94 9.81
CA SER A 27 -7.77 12.94 10.38
C SER A 27 -6.47 12.28 10.90
N CYS A 28 -6.48 10.97 11.14
CA CYS A 28 -5.34 10.08 11.37
C CYS A 28 -5.75 8.65 11.01
N GLU A 29 -4.77 7.78 10.72
CA GLU A 29 -5.01 6.36 10.48
C GLU A 29 -3.91 5.54 11.17
N SER A 30 -4.29 4.38 11.70
CA SER A 30 -3.32 3.33 12.04
C SER A 30 -2.98 2.54 10.76
N LEU A 31 -2.39 1.34 10.89
CA LEU A 31 -2.26 0.46 9.73
C LEU A 31 -3.62 0.03 9.14
N ASP A 32 -4.74 0.37 9.81
CA ASP A 32 -6.13 0.13 9.39
C ASP A 32 -6.54 0.87 8.10
N THR A 33 -5.60 1.56 7.43
CA THR A 33 -5.71 1.97 6.01
C THR A 33 -6.21 0.83 5.10
N ILE A 34 -5.98 -0.44 5.47
CA ILE A 34 -6.48 -1.62 4.76
C ILE A 34 -8.00 -1.57 4.56
N ALA A 35 -8.75 -1.10 5.57
CA ALA A 35 -10.21 -1.08 5.55
C ALA A 35 -10.77 -0.26 4.38
N ARG A 36 -10.12 0.85 4.01
CA ARG A 36 -10.52 1.68 2.86
C ARG A 36 -9.89 1.27 1.53
N VAL A 37 -8.77 0.54 1.55
CA VAL A 37 -8.11 0.05 0.33
C VAL A 37 -8.82 -1.19 -0.24
N LEU A 38 -9.37 -2.05 0.62
CA LEU A 38 -10.04 -3.28 0.19
C LEU A 38 -11.29 -3.08 -0.68
N PRO A 39 -12.17 -2.10 -0.42
CA PRO A 39 -13.26 -1.77 -1.33
C PRO A 39 -12.75 -1.45 -2.73
N LEU A 40 -11.76 -0.58 -2.87
CA LEU A 40 -11.14 -0.25 -4.16
C LEU A 40 -10.56 -1.49 -4.86
N TRP A 41 -9.90 -2.37 -4.10
CA TRP A 41 -9.41 -3.64 -4.63
C TRP A 41 -10.55 -4.50 -5.21
N LYS A 42 -11.63 -4.70 -4.45
CA LYS A 42 -12.73 -5.60 -4.81
C LYS A 42 -13.62 -5.04 -5.92
N GLU A 43 -13.90 -3.75 -5.89
CA GLU A 43 -14.90 -3.10 -6.74
C GLU A 43 -14.31 -2.61 -8.05
N GLU A 44 -13.05 -2.15 -8.05
CA GLU A 44 -12.42 -1.56 -9.25
C GLU A 44 -11.33 -2.44 -9.83
N ILE A 45 -10.43 -2.99 -9.01
CA ILE A 45 -9.25 -3.72 -9.50
C ILE A 45 -9.59 -5.16 -9.91
N VAL A 46 -10.31 -5.88 -9.05
CA VAL A 46 -10.68 -7.29 -9.28
C VAL A 46 -11.45 -7.52 -10.59
N PRO A 47 -12.45 -6.70 -10.96
CA PRO A 47 -13.14 -6.88 -12.24
C PRO A 47 -12.19 -6.78 -13.44
N GLN A 48 -11.24 -5.83 -13.41
CA GLN A 48 -10.26 -5.65 -14.48
C GLN A 48 -9.35 -6.87 -14.62
N ILE A 49 -8.89 -7.46 -13.50
CA ILE A 49 -8.10 -8.69 -13.51
C ILE A 49 -8.92 -9.85 -14.09
N LYS A 50 -10.20 -9.99 -13.69
CA LYS A 50 -11.09 -11.05 -14.19
C LYS A 50 -11.43 -10.92 -15.67
N GLU A 51 -11.40 -9.70 -16.22
CA GLU A 51 -11.47 -9.44 -17.66
C GLU A 51 -10.18 -9.80 -18.41
N GLY A 52 -9.16 -10.31 -17.72
CA GLY A 52 -7.88 -10.71 -18.31
C GLY A 52 -6.90 -9.57 -18.55
N LYS A 53 -7.15 -8.38 -17.97
CA LYS A 53 -6.24 -7.24 -18.10
C LYS A 53 -5.02 -7.42 -17.19
N ARG A 54 -3.86 -6.93 -17.66
CA ARG A 54 -2.65 -6.80 -16.84
C ARG A 54 -2.70 -5.46 -16.11
N VAL A 55 -2.88 -5.50 -14.80
CA VAL A 55 -3.05 -4.30 -13.96
C VAL A 55 -1.71 -3.89 -13.35
N LEU A 56 -1.36 -2.62 -13.48
CA LEU A 56 -0.27 -1.97 -12.74
C LEU A 56 -0.88 -1.13 -11.62
N ILE A 57 -0.42 -1.31 -10.39
CA ILE A 57 -0.86 -0.54 -9.22
C ILE A 57 0.33 0.28 -8.73
N GLU A 58 0.20 1.60 -8.79
CA GLU A 58 1.15 2.56 -8.19
C GLU A 58 0.52 3.09 -6.90
N VAL A 59 1.24 2.95 -5.79
CA VAL A 59 0.68 3.16 -4.44
C VAL A 59 1.80 3.32 -3.41
N HIS A 60 1.47 3.89 -2.25
CA HIS A 60 2.38 4.07 -1.12
C HIS A 60 2.47 2.84 -0.20
N GLY A 61 3.52 2.77 0.63
CA GLY A 61 3.87 1.59 1.42
C GLY A 61 2.75 1.00 2.30
N ASN A 62 2.07 1.81 3.13
CA ASN A 62 1.03 1.29 4.03
C ASN A 62 -0.23 0.83 3.28
N SER A 63 -0.59 1.53 2.20
CA SER A 63 -1.69 1.11 1.33
C SER A 63 -1.35 -0.19 0.59
N LEU A 64 -0.10 -0.33 0.11
CA LEU A 64 0.38 -1.56 -0.54
C LEU A 64 0.39 -2.75 0.42
N ARG A 65 0.85 -2.53 1.67
CA ARG A 65 0.78 -3.53 2.75
C ARG A 65 -0.63 -4.08 2.93
N GLY A 66 -1.66 -3.24 2.81
CA GLY A 66 -3.05 -3.69 2.86
C GLY A 66 -3.44 -4.69 1.77
N ILE A 67 -3.00 -4.43 0.54
CA ILE A 67 -3.23 -5.34 -0.59
C ILE A 67 -2.43 -6.63 -0.41
N VAL A 68 -1.15 -6.54 -0.02
CA VAL A 68 -0.29 -7.70 0.21
C VAL A 68 -0.84 -8.60 1.32
N LYS A 69 -1.25 -8.02 2.45
CA LYS A 69 -1.88 -8.76 3.55
C LYS A 69 -3.11 -9.54 3.07
N HIS A 70 -3.94 -8.92 2.24
CA HIS A 70 -5.12 -9.56 1.69
C HIS A 70 -4.80 -10.72 0.74
N LEU A 71 -3.83 -10.53 -0.15
CA LEU A 71 -3.41 -11.53 -1.14
C LEU A 71 -2.71 -12.74 -0.50
N GLU A 72 -1.89 -12.50 0.52
CA GLU A 72 -1.07 -13.53 1.15
C GLU A 72 -1.65 -14.07 2.47
N GLY A 73 -2.75 -13.50 2.95
CA GLY A 73 -3.38 -13.92 4.20
C GLY A 73 -2.47 -13.71 5.42
N LEU A 74 -1.67 -12.64 5.43
CA LEU A 74 -0.72 -12.36 6.51
C LEU A 74 -1.45 -11.98 7.80
N SER A 75 -0.89 -12.39 8.95
CA SER A 75 -1.34 -11.95 10.27
C SER A 75 -0.97 -10.48 10.52
N GLU A 76 -1.52 -9.87 11.58
CA GLU A 76 -1.16 -8.50 11.97
C GLU A 76 0.34 -8.39 12.29
N GLU A 77 0.91 -9.40 12.94
CA GLU A 77 2.32 -9.45 13.30
C GLU A 77 3.19 -9.52 12.04
N ALA A 78 2.86 -10.43 11.11
CA ALA A 78 3.61 -10.60 9.88
C ALA A 78 3.57 -9.34 8.99
N ILE A 79 2.44 -8.62 8.94
CA ILE A 79 2.35 -7.39 8.13
C ILE A 79 3.13 -6.23 8.75
N MET A 80 3.26 -6.18 10.08
CA MET A 80 4.08 -5.17 10.76
C MET A 80 5.57 -5.35 10.46
N GLU A 81 6.03 -6.59 10.28
CA GLU A 81 7.42 -6.90 9.94
C GLU A 81 7.75 -6.70 8.45
N LEU A 82 6.73 -6.67 7.58
CA LEU A 82 6.92 -6.54 6.14
C LEU A 82 7.42 -5.14 5.75
N ASN A 83 8.68 -5.02 5.35
CA ASN A 83 9.26 -3.78 4.84
C ASN A 83 9.38 -3.80 3.32
N LEU A 84 8.46 -3.12 2.64
CA LEU A 84 8.45 -3.03 1.18
C LEU A 84 9.39 -1.90 0.71
N THR A 85 10.23 -2.22 -0.26
CA THR A 85 11.19 -1.28 -0.85
C THR A 85 10.49 -0.28 -1.76
N THR A 86 10.98 0.96 -1.76
CA THR A 86 10.44 2.01 -2.65
C THR A 86 11.01 1.85 -4.06
N GLY A 87 10.16 1.96 -5.08
CA GLY A 87 10.59 2.01 -6.49
C GLY A 87 10.98 0.65 -7.09
N ILE A 88 10.77 -0.44 -6.38
CA ILE A 88 10.97 -1.80 -6.90
C ILE A 88 9.61 -2.40 -7.28
N PRO A 89 9.40 -2.81 -8.55
CA PRO A 89 8.18 -3.48 -8.94
C PRO A 89 8.03 -4.84 -8.24
N ILE A 90 6.82 -5.14 -7.81
CA ILE A 90 6.43 -6.45 -7.24
C ILE A 90 5.45 -7.10 -8.22
N VAL A 91 5.70 -8.36 -8.56
CA VAL A 91 4.85 -9.15 -9.45
C VAL A 91 4.10 -10.20 -8.64
N TYR A 92 2.79 -10.25 -8.88
CA TYR A 92 1.91 -11.31 -8.41
C TYR A 92 1.37 -12.09 -9.60
N GLU A 93 1.49 -13.42 -9.52
CA GLU A 93 0.75 -14.36 -10.37
C GLU A 93 -0.46 -14.85 -9.60
N LEU A 94 -1.67 -14.60 -10.13
CA LEU A 94 -2.93 -14.94 -9.48
C LEU A 94 -3.68 -16.03 -10.26
N ASP A 95 -4.32 -16.95 -9.54
CA ASP A 95 -5.24 -17.93 -10.13
C ASP A 95 -6.62 -17.32 -10.44
N LYS A 96 -7.52 -18.11 -11.01
CA LYS A 96 -8.90 -17.68 -11.34
C LYS A 96 -9.73 -17.24 -10.11
N ASN A 97 -9.33 -17.65 -8.91
CA ASN A 97 -9.95 -17.27 -7.65
C ASN A 97 -9.19 -16.12 -6.96
N LEU A 98 -8.24 -15.49 -7.67
CA LEU A 98 -7.39 -14.39 -7.20
C LEU A 98 -6.47 -14.77 -6.03
N ARG A 99 -6.11 -16.06 -5.94
CA ARG A 99 -5.11 -16.55 -4.98
C ARG A 99 -3.74 -16.51 -5.63
N THR A 100 -2.72 -16.20 -4.83
CA THR A 100 -1.34 -16.20 -5.30
C THR A 100 -0.91 -17.62 -5.69
N VAL A 101 -0.37 -17.76 -6.90
CA VAL A 101 0.14 -19.05 -7.42
C VAL A 101 1.56 -19.31 -6.91
N LYS A 102 2.31 -18.22 -6.66
CA LYS A 102 3.67 -18.20 -6.15
C LYS A 102 3.83 -17.05 -5.13
N PRO A 103 4.85 -17.10 -4.26
CA PRO A 103 5.20 -15.96 -3.42
C PRO A 103 5.45 -14.69 -4.24
N MET A 104 5.27 -13.51 -3.63
CA MET A 104 5.58 -12.24 -4.28
C MET A 104 6.99 -12.23 -4.86
N GLN A 105 7.14 -11.71 -6.07
CA GLN A 105 8.45 -11.60 -6.72
C GLN A 105 8.83 -10.14 -6.93
N PHE A 106 9.99 -9.75 -6.41
CA PHE A 106 10.58 -8.45 -6.71
C PHE A 106 11.28 -8.49 -8.07
N LEU A 107 11.05 -7.47 -8.90
CA LEU A 107 11.79 -7.28 -10.15
C LEU A 107 12.91 -6.27 -9.95
N GLY A 108 14.15 -6.73 -10.08
CA GLY A 108 15.32 -5.86 -10.03
C GLY A 108 16.62 -6.65 -9.98
N HIS A 109 17.72 -5.97 -10.25
CA HIS A 109 19.05 -6.51 -10.01
C HIS A 109 19.33 -6.61 -8.51
N GLU A 110 20.05 -7.64 -8.09
CA GLU A 110 20.37 -7.93 -6.68
C GLU A 110 20.97 -6.71 -5.95
N GLU A 111 21.87 -5.98 -6.62
CA GLU A 111 22.51 -4.80 -6.02
C GLU A 111 21.50 -3.67 -5.71
N THR A 112 20.57 -3.42 -6.64
CA THR A 112 19.50 -2.44 -6.45
C THR A 112 18.56 -2.85 -5.32
N MET A 113 18.21 -4.13 -5.27
CA MET A 113 17.38 -4.70 -4.20
C MET A 113 18.04 -4.54 -2.83
N ARG A 114 19.32 -4.89 -2.72
CA ARG A 114 20.10 -4.76 -1.49
C ARG A 114 20.13 -3.31 -1.00
N LYS A 115 20.48 -2.37 -1.88
CA LYS A 115 20.52 -0.93 -1.54
C LYS A 115 19.16 -0.42 -1.07
N ALA A 116 18.07 -0.84 -1.74
CA ALA A 116 16.74 -0.41 -1.36
C ALA A 116 16.30 -0.98 0.01
N MET A 117 16.63 -2.25 0.30
CA MET A 117 16.38 -2.86 1.62
C MET A 117 17.18 -2.18 2.73
N GLU A 118 18.47 -1.91 2.50
CA GLU A 118 19.33 -1.16 3.43
C GLU A 118 18.78 0.24 3.71
N ALA A 119 18.29 0.94 2.67
CA ALA A 119 17.73 2.28 2.80
C ALA A 119 16.45 2.28 3.65
N VAL A 120 15.52 1.34 3.43
CA VAL A 120 14.30 1.23 4.24
C VAL A 120 14.64 0.88 5.70
N ALA A 121 15.56 -0.05 5.93
CA ALA A 121 16.02 -0.40 7.28
C ALA A 121 16.68 0.77 8.02
N ALA A 122 17.23 1.75 7.30
CA ALA A 122 17.82 2.94 7.88
C ALA A 122 16.80 4.03 8.24
N GLN A 123 15.56 3.99 7.72
CA GLN A 123 14.57 5.08 7.90
C GLN A 123 14.12 5.30 9.35
N GLY A 124 14.31 4.32 10.24
CA GLY A 124 14.05 4.45 11.68
C GLY A 124 15.28 4.80 12.53
N LYS A 125 16.47 4.91 11.94
CA LYS A 125 17.69 5.21 12.70
C LYS A 125 17.79 6.71 12.93
N ALA A 126 18.02 7.11 14.18
CA ALA A 126 18.29 8.50 14.52
C ALA A 126 19.49 9.01 13.71
N LYS A 127 19.32 10.13 13.01
CA LYS A 127 20.46 10.87 12.45
C LYS A 127 21.26 11.40 13.64
N LYS A 128 22.46 10.90 13.84
CA LYS A 128 23.44 11.50 14.76
C LYS A 128 23.94 12.83 14.22
#